data_AF-A0A248VLN5-F1
#
_entry.id   AF-A0A248VLN5-F1
#
_cell.length_a   1.000
_cell.length_b   1.000
_cell.length_c   1.000
_cell.angle_alpha   90.00
_cell.angle_beta   90.00
_cell.angle_gamma   90.00
#
_symmetry.space_group_name_H-M   'P 1'
#
loop_
_entity.id
_entity.type
_entity.pdbx_description
1 polymer ?
#
loop_
_entity_poly.entity_id
_entity_poly.type
_entity_poly.pdbx_seq_one_letter_code
_entity_poly.pdbx_strand_id
1 'polypeptide(L)'
;MSTVMTRPGRLAAAGQWMQRHGAAIRGIQWVVVAVYALLILVPAVMPLPDDTAHLWNNLTLAAQFVFWGIWWPFVLLSMVMLGRVWCGVLCPEGALAEFASKYGRGWAIPHWMRWGGWPFVAFGITTIYGQMVSVYQYPKAVLLVLGGSTFAAMIIGLLYGREKRVWCKYLCPVNGVFSLLARLAPFHYKVDEDAWRRSYKNGEHGHRVIPINCAPLVPLRNMKGASACHMCGRCSGHRDAIALTWRAPSSEVVQLGDKQANPWDTALILYGLLGIAIGAFHWTASRWFVDLKMFFATWLVDHDITWPLSTNAPWFLFTHYPEQNDVFSWLDGTMVIGYILATALVYGTALLALLMGATRMLGRFNAVRLHHLTQGLIPIAGAGVFLGLSATTLSLLRAEHVSLWWASDLRIGILAIANLWSAWLAWLVTRRYSERLVQRGLAMVWFVAALAVVDSAWWLMFWGWASK
;
A
#
# COMPACT_ATOMS: atom_id res chain seq x y z
N MET A 1 -22.70 -17.01 42.83
CA MET A 1 -22.02 -15.79 42.35
C MET A 1 -22.28 -15.70 40.85
N SER A 2 -23.33 -14.99 40.47
CA SER A 2 -23.82 -14.91 39.10
C SER A 2 -22.82 -14.19 38.22
N THR A 3 -22.23 -14.88 37.25
CA THR A 3 -21.44 -14.30 36.17
C THR A 3 -22.32 -13.31 35.41
N VAL A 4 -22.14 -12.02 35.68
CA VAL A 4 -22.66 -10.95 34.85
C VAL A 4 -22.01 -11.13 33.48
N MET A 5 -22.69 -11.80 32.56
CA MET A 5 -22.35 -11.76 31.15
C MET A 5 -22.57 -10.32 30.68
N THR A 6 -21.53 -9.50 30.79
CA THR A 6 -21.50 -8.19 30.13
C THR A 6 -21.78 -8.44 28.66
N ARG A 7 -22.95 -7.99 28.18
CA ARG A 7 -23.30 -8.06 26.76
C ARG A 7 -22.13 -7.49 25.95
N PRO A 8 -21.60 -8.22 24.97
CA PRO A 8 -20.51 -7.71 24.15
C PRO A 8 -20.98 -6.40 23.51
N GLY A 9 -20.13 -5.36 23.59
CA GLY A 9 -20.42 -4.10 22.92
C GLY A 9 -20.69 -4.33 21.42
N ARG A 10 -21.44 -3.43 20.77
CA ARG A 10 -21.87 -3.59 19.36
C ARG A 10 -20.73 -3.98 18.40
N LEU A 11 -19.52 -3.44 18.62
CA LEU A 11 -18.34 -3.79 17.83
C LEU A 11 -17.82 -5.21 18.09
N ALA A 12 -17.78 -5.63 19.36
CA ALA A 12 -17.42 -7.01 19.71
C ALA A 12 -18.43 -8.01 19.12
N ALA A 13 -19.72 -7.67 19.13
CA ALA A 13 -20.76 -8.46 18.47
C ALA A 13 -20.56 -8.53 16.94
N ALA A 14 -20.12 -7.45 16.29
CA ALA A 14 -19.76 -7.47 14.86
C ALA A 14 -18.58 -8.40 14.57
N GLY A 15 -17.53 -8.37 15.41
CA GLY A 15 -16.40 -9.32 15.29
C GLY A 15 -16.83 -10.78 15.46
N GLN A 16 -17.70 -11.06 16.45
CA GLN A 16 -18.28 -12.40 16.65
C GLN A 16 -19.23 -12.80 15.51
N TRP A 17 -19.94 -11.84 14.91
CA TRP A 17 -20.75 -12.10 13.72
C TRP A 17 -19.86 -12.54 12.55
N MET A 18 -18.73 -11.85 12.31
CA MET A 18 -17.77 -12.25 11.27
C MET A 18 -17.20 -13.65 11.52
N GLN A 19 -16.87 -13.97 12.77
CA GLN A 19 -16.37 -15.28 13.16
C GLN A 19 -17.40 -16.39 12.84
N ARG A 20 -18.67 -16.19 13.23
CA ARG A 20 -19.76 -17.16 13.00
C ARG A 20 -20.11 -17.30 11.52
N HIS A 21 -20.05 -16.22 10.76
CA HIS A 21 -20.38 -16.19 9.33
C HIS A 21 -19.15 -16.39 8.43
N GLY A 22 -18.14 -17.12 8.90
CA GLY A 22 -16.93 -17.41 8.13
C GLY A 22 -17.20 -18.11 6.78
N ALA A 23 -18.30 -18.87 6.67
CA ALA A 23 -18.73 -19.46 5.40
C ALA A 23 -19.21 -18.40 4.39
N ALA A 24 -19.99 -17.41 4.83
CA ALA A 24 -20.42 -16.30 3.98
C ALA A 24 -19.24 -15.46 3.52
N ILE A 25 -18.26 -15.20 4.40
CA ILE A 25 -17.01 -14.50 4.04
C ILE A 25 -16.25 -15.27 2.94
N ARG A 26 -16.16 -16.60 3.03
CA ARG A 26 -15.55 -17.42 1.97
C ARG A 26 -16.34 -17.37 0.66
N GLY A 27 -17.67 -17.33 0.72
CA GLY A 27 -18.52 -17.12 -0.46
C GLY A 27 -18.21 -15.80 -1.14
N ILE A 28 -18.16 -14.70 -0.38
CA ILE A 28 -17.77 -13.37 -0.89
C ILE A 28 -16.37 -13.41 -1.51
N GLN A 29 -15.40 -14.03 -0.85
CA GLN A 29 -14.04 -14.18 -1.40
C GLN A 29 -14.04 -14.84 -2.78
N TRP A 30 -14.81 -15.92 -2.97
CA TRP A 30 -14.88 -16.60 -4.27
C TRP A 30 -15.61 -15.80 -5.34
N VAL A 31 -16.67 -15.06 -4.97
CA VAL A 31 -17.31 -14.11 -5.90
C VAL A 31 -16.31 -13.06 -6.36
N VAL A 32 -15.54 -12.47 -5.43
CA VAL A 32 -14.53 -11.46 -5.76
C VAL A 32 -13.39 -12.07 -6.61
N VAL A 33 -12.97 -13.31 -6.33
CA VAL A 33 -12.00 -14.04 -7.17
C VAL A 33 -12.55 -14.25 -8.59
N ALA A 34 -13.82 -14.61 -8.75
CA ALA A 34 -14.44 -14.80 -10.06
C ALA A 34 -14.49 -13.47 -10.85
N VAL A 35 -14.92 -12.38 -10.21
CA VAL A 35 -14.91 -11.04 -10.81
C VAL A 35 -13.49 -10.62 -11.19
N TYR A 36 -12.53 -10.81 -10.29
CA TYR A 36 -11.12 -10.51 -10.53
C TYR A 36 -10.54 -11.30 -11.72
N ALA A 37 -10.82 -12.60 -11.80
CA ALA A 37 -10.39 -13.45 -12.91
C ALA A 37 -11.02 -13.01 -14.24
N LEU A 38 -12.32 -12.68 -14.24
CA LEU A 38 -13.02 -12.17 -15.42
C LEU A 38 -12.38 -10.87 -15.94
N LEU A 39 -12.15 -9.90 -15.04
CA LEU A 39 -11.63 -8.59 -15.40
C LEU A 39 -10.16 -8.61 -15.85
N ILE A 40 -9.41 -9.68 -15.56
CA ILE A 40 -8.01 -9.83 -16.01
C ILE A 40 -7.91 -10.70 -17.26
N LEU A 41 -8.61 -11.84 -17.29
CA LEU A 41 -8.47 -12.82 -18.37
C LEU A 41 -9.19 -12.36 -19.64
N VAL A 42 -10.41 -11.81 -19.52
CA VAL A 42 -11.21 -11.46 -20.70
C VAL A 42 -10.60 -10.28 -21.46
N PRO A 43 -10.21 -9.16 -20.82
CA PRO A 43 -9.53 -8.06 -21.52
C PRO A 43 -8.19 -8.45 -22.14
N ALA A 44 -7.51 -9.47 -21.62
CA ALA A 44 -6.21 -9.89 -22.17
C ALA A 44 -6.33 -10.66 -23.50
N VAL A 45 -7.49 -11.26 -23.79
CA VAL A 45 -7.76 -12.00 -25.04
C VAL A 45 -8.60 -11.22 -26.04
N MET A 46 -9.22 -10.12 -25.61
CA MET A 46 -9.94 -9.22 -26.51
C MET A 46 -8.99 -8.32 -27.30
N PRO A 47 -9.38 -7.88 -28.51
CA PRO A 47 -8.65 -6.86 -29.23
C PRO A 47 -8.60 -5.55 -28.42
N LEU A 48 -7.56 -4.76 -28.67
CA LEU A 48 -7.43 -3.44 -28.04
C LEU A 48 -8.58 -2.54 -28.50
N PRO A 49 -9.10 -1.67 -27.61
CA PRO A 49 -10.13 -0.70 -27.97
C PRO A 49 -9.65 0.26 -29.08
N ASP A 50 -10.52 0.54 -30.05
CA ASP A 50 -10.35 1.64 -31.01
C ASP A 50 -10.66 3.00 -30.35
N ASP A 51 -10.22 4.12 -30.94
CA ASP A 51 -10.37 5.48 -30.40
C ASP A 51 -11.83 5.93 -30.16
N THR A 52 -12.82 5.24 -30.76
CA THR A 52 -14.25 5.49 -30.57
C THR A 52 -14.88 4.67 -29.43
N ALA A 53 -14.08 3.87 -28.73
CA ALA A 53 -14.56 3.00 -27.66
C ALA A 53 -14.85 3.79 -26.37
N HIS A 54 -16.07 3.65 -25.86
CA HIS A 54 -16.48 4.21 -24.58
C HIS A 54 -16.46 3.16 -23.47
N LEU A 55 -16.42 3.62 -22.23
CA LEU A 55 -16.47 2.80 -21.01
C LEU A 55 -17.64 1.82 -21.01
N TRP A 56 -18.79 2.23 -21.55
CA TRP A 56 -20.03 1.46 -21.56
C TRP A 56 -20.06 0.39 -22.65
N ASN A 57 -19.24 0.56 -23.69
CA ASN A 57 -19.26 -0.28 -24.89
C ASN A 57 -18.04 -1.19 -25.02
N ASN A 58 -16.99 -0.94 -24.23
CA ASN A 58 -15.77 -1.74 -24.27
C ASN A 58 -15.38 -2.27 -22.89
N LEU A 59 -15.40 -3.59 -22.75
CA LEU A 59 -15.10 -4.27 -21.49
C LEU A 59 -13.64 -4.07 -21.03
N THR A 60 -12.68 -3.80 -21.91
CA THR A 60 -11.29 -3.48 -21.53
C THR A 60 -11.21 -2.13 -20.81
N LEU A 61 -11.87 -1.09 -21.34
CA LEU A 61 -11.94 0.22 -20.70
C LEU A 61 -12.75 0.16 -19.40
N ALA A 62 -13.87 -0.57 -19.40
CA ALA A 62 -14.64 -0.82 -18.18
C ALA A 62 -13.80 -1.51 -17.10
N ALA A 63 -13.03 -2.54 -17.45
CA ALA A 63 -12.15 -3.24 -16.53
C ALA A 63 -11.04 -2.33 -15.99
N GLN A 64 -10.44 -1.50 -16.84
CA GLN A 64 -9.44 -0.51 -16.44
C GLN A 64 -10.00 0.48 -15.41
N PHE A 65 -11.21 0.99 -15.65
CA PHE A 65 -11.89 1.88 -14.70
C PHE A 65 -12.28 1.18 -13.40
N VAL A 66 -12.77 -0.06 -13.46
CA VAL A 66 -13.09 -0.83 -12.25
C VAL A 66 -11.83 -1.07 -11.41
N PHE A 67 -10.71 -1.47 -12.03
CA PHE A 67 -9.46 -1.72 -11.31
C PHE A 67 -8.83 -0.44 -10.75
N TRP A 68 -8.56 0.53 -11.61
CA TRP A 68 -7.78 1.70 -11.22
C TRP A 68 -8.65 2.82 -10.64
N GLY A 69 -9.91 2.90 -11.04
CA GLY A 69 -10.86 3.91 -10.58
C GLY A 69 -11.62 3.56 -9.31
N ILE A 70 -12.08 2.32 -9.17
CA ILE A 70 -12.90 1.93 -8.02
C ILE A 70 -12.09 1.08 -7.04
N TRP A 71 -11.48 0.01 -7.54
CA TRP A 71 -10.88 -1.04 -6.71
C TRP A 71 -9.71 -0.51 -5.88
N TRP A 72 -8.69 0.08 -6.49
CA TRP A 72 -7.51 0.58 -5.75
C TRP A 72 -7.82 1.72 -4.77
N PRO A 73 -8.56 2.79 -5.15
CA PRO A 73 -8.98 3.82 -4.20
C PRO A 73 -9.78 3.25 -3.02
N PHE A 74 -10.69 2.30 -3.29
CA PHE A 74 -11.45 1.63 -2.25
C PHE A 74 -10.58 0.75 -1.35
N VAL A 75 -9.60 0.04 -1.91
CA VAL A 75 -8.61 -0.74 -1.13
C VAL A 75 -7.90 0.18 -0.15
N LEU A 76 -7.33 1.30 -0.60
CA LEU A 76 -6.57 2.23 0.26
C LEU A 76 -7.45 2.83 1.36
N LEU A 77 -8.66 3.28 1.00
CA LEU A 77 -9.61 3.82 1.97
C LEU A 77 -9.99 2.79 3.03
N SER A 78 -10.21 1.53 2.62
CA SER A 78 -10.52 0.44 3.55
C SER A 78 -9.39 0.19 4.55
N MET A 79 -8.11 0.34 4.16
CA MET A 79 -6.98 0.17 5.07
C MET A 79 -6.97 1.22 6.18
N VAL A 80 -7.25 2.49 5.82
CA VAL A 80 -7.26 3.61 6.77
C VAL A 80 -8.52 3.59 7.64
N MET A 81 -9.66 3.13 7.13
CA MET A 81 -10.90 3.12 7.89
C MET A 81 -11.10 1.85 8.71
N LEU A 82 -10.85 0.67 8.14
CA LEU A 82 -11.20 -0.63 8.72
C LEU A 82 -9.98 -1.49 9.04
N GLY A 83 -8.76 -0.97 8.81
CA GLY A 83 -7.55 -1.78 8.87
C GLY A 83 -7.47 -2.73 7.69
N ARG A 84 -6.77 -3.85 7.82
CA ARG A 84 -6.54 -4.75 6.67
C ARG A 84 -7.70 -5.71 6.38
N VAL A 85 -8.95 -5.27 6.59
CA VAL A 85 -10.16 -6.06 6.28
C VAL A 85 -10.18 -6.48 4.81
N TRP A 86 -9.75 -5.61 3.89
CA TRP A 86 -9.61 -5.97 2.49
C TRP A 86 -8.70 -7.19 2.30
N CYS A 87 -7.52 -7.21 2.91
CA CYS A 87 -6.62 -8.35 2.86
C CYS A 87 -7.25 -9.64 3.42
N GLY A 88 -8.13 -9.54 4.44
CA GLY A 88 -8.78 -10.69 5.06
C GLY A 88 -10.04 -11.19 4.35
N VAL A 89 -10.82 -10.29 3.74
CA VAL A 89 -12.20 -10.56 3.27
C VAL A 89 -12.34 -10.43 1.76
N LEU A 90 -11.66 -9.48 1.12
CA LEU A 90 -11.91 -9.12 -0.28
C LEU A 90 -10.72 -9.39 -1.21
N CYS A 91 -9.51 -9.55 -0.69
CA CYS A 91 -8.32 -9.73 -1.51
C CYS A 91 -8.33 -11.10 -2.23
N PRO A 92 -8.41 -11.11 -3.59
CA PRO A 92 -8.49 -12.35 -4.36
C PRO A 92 -7.20 -13.15 -4.30
N GLU A 93 -6.05 -12.48 -4.41
CA GLU A 93 -4.72 -13.08 -4.27
C GLU A 93 -4.56 -13.79 -2.91
N GLY A 94 -5.02 -13.16 -1.83
CA GLY A 94 -4.98 -13.74 -0.50
C GLY A 94 -5.91 -14.94 -0.33
N ALA A 95 -7.08 -14.94 -0.98
CA ALA A 95 -8.01 -16.05 -0.97
C ALA A 95 -7.47 -17.26 -1.78
N LEU A 96 -6.93 -17.00 -2.97
CA LEU A 96 -6.30 -18.03 -3.81
C LEU A 96 -5.05 -18.64 -3.16
N ALA A 97 -4.18 -17.80 -2.58
CA ALA A 97 -3.01 -18.29 -1.86
C ALA A 97 -3.40 -19.14 -0.63
N GLU A 98 -4.45 -18.74 0.10
CA GLU A 98 -4.96 -19.54 1.21
C GLU A 98 -5.57 -20.86 0.74
N PHE A 99 -6.37 -20.84 -0.33
CA PHE A 99 -6.93 -22.06 -0.92
C PHE A 99 -5.83 -23.02 -1.36
N ALA A 100 -4.83 -22.52 -2.07
CA ALA A 100 -3.68 -23.28 -2.53
C ALA A 100 -2.87 -23.84 -1.34
N SER A 101 -2.75 -23.08 -0.25
CA SER A 101 -2.04 -23.52 0.97
C SER A 101 -2.65 -24.70 1.70
N LYS A 102 -3.93 -25.04 1.46
CA LYS A 102 -4.58 -26.24 2.02
C LYS A 102 -4.01 -27.52 1.43
N TYR A 103 -3.59 -27.46 0.17
CA TYR A 103 -2.94 -28.57 -0.54
C TYR A 103 -1.41 -28.49 -0.44
N GLY A 104 -0.90 -27.70 0.51
CA GLY A 104 0.51 -27.35 0.54
C GLY A 104 1.40 -28.49 1.03
N ARG A 105 2.57 -28.66 0.38
CA ARG A 105 3.62 -29.63 0.75
C ARG A 105 4.24 -29.39 2.13
N GLY A 106 4.05 -28.19 2.66
CA GLY A 106 4.43 -27.84 4.02
C GLY A 106 5.93 -27.73 4.24
N TRP A 107 6.69 -27.25 3.26
CA TRP A 107 8.10 -26.97 3.44
C TRP A 107 8.32 -25.85 4.46
N ALA A 108 9.48 -25.87 5.11
CA ALA A 108 9.87 -24.80 6.01
C ALA A 108 10.06 -23.49 5.23
N ILE A 109 9.61 -22.37 5.80
CA ILE A 109 9.74 -21.06 5.16
C ILE A 109 11.24 -20.69 5.11
N PRO A 110 11.82 -20.49 3.91
CA PRO A 110 13.21 -20.12 3.76
C PRO A 110 13.57 -18.86 4.55
N HIS A 111 14.82 -18.76 5.01
CA HIS A 111 15.28 -17.59 5.77
C HIS A 111 15.25 -16.32 4.91
N TRP A 112 15.62 -16.41 3.63
CA TRP A 112 15.61 -15.29 2.70
C TRP A 112 14.22 -14.65 2.56
N MET A 113 13.14 -15.44 2.57
CA MET A 113 11.76 -14.94 2.50
C MET A 113 11.36 -14.13 3.75
N ARG A 114 11.97 -14.40 4.90
CA ARG A 114 11.65 -13.73 6.17
C ARG A 114 12.38 -12.39 6.34
N TRP A 115 13.15 -11.96 5.34
CA TRP A 115 13.89 -10.72 5.39
C TRP A 115 12.94 -9.50 5.47
N GLY A 116 13.16 -8.63 6.44
CA GLY A 116 12.27 -7.49 6.73
C GLY A 116 12.24 -6.41 5.64
N GLY A 117 13.17 -6.42 4.70
CA GLY A 117 13.25 -5.47 3.58
C GLY A 117 12.36 -5.81 2.38
N TRP A 118 11.79 -7.02 2.33
CA TRP A 118 10.93 -7.43 1.20
C TRP A 118 9.78 -6.47 0.90
N PRO A 119 9.03 -5.93 1.88
CA PRO A 119 7.95 -4.99 1.58
C PRO A 119 8.41 -3.72 0.86
N PHE A 120 9.63 -3.24 1.14
CA PHE A 120 10.21 -2.09 0.43
C PHE A 120 10.67 -2.48 -0.98
N VAL A 121 11.44 -3.56 -1.09
CA VAL A 121 11.99 -4.02 -2.37
C VAL A 121 10.91 -4.47 -3.33
N ALA A 122 9.94 -5.27 -2.87
CA ALA A 122 8.84 -5.75 -3.69
C ALA A 122 7.94 -4.59 -4.16
N PHE A 123 7.67 -3.61 -3.30
CA PHE A 123 6.98 -2.38 -3.69
C PHE A 123 7.77 -1.65 -4.79
N GLY A 124 9.06 -1.36 -4.55
CA GLY A 124 9.90 -0.64 -5.50
C GLY A 124 10.01 -1.31 -6.86
N ILE A 125 10.31 -2.62 -6.88
CA ILE A 125 10.40 -3.40 -8.12
C ILE A 125 9.06 -3.41 -8.85
N THR A 126 7.95 -3.67 -8.16
CA THR A 126 6.63 -3.75 -8.80
C THR A 126 6.19 -2.40 -9.34
N THR A 127 6.49 -1.30 -8.64
CA THR A 127 6.17 0.05 -9.09
C THR A 127 6.98 0.43 -10.33
N ILE A 128 8.30 0.18 -10.32
CA ILE A 128 9.16 0.46 -11.48
C ILE A 128 8.74 -0.40 -12.67
N TYR A 129 8.59 -1.70 -12.45
CA TYR A 129 8.17 -2.64 -13.49
C TYR A 129 6.80 -2.29 -14.06
N GLY A 130 5.84 -1.91 -13.22
CA GLY A 130 4.52 -1.47 -13.64
C GLY A 130 4.55 -0.25 -14.58
N GLN A 131 5.50 0.66 -14.39
CA GLN A 131 5.72 1.79 -15.31
C GLN A 131 6.39 1.34 -16.62
N MET A 132 7.34 0.41 -16.55
CA MET A 132 8.05 -0.10 -17.74
C MET A 132 7.12 -0.80 -18.73
N VAL A 133 6.08 -1.50 -18.26
CA VAL A 133 5.12 -2.23 -19.09
C VAL A 133 3.78 -1.49 -19.28
N SER A 134 3.68 -0.24 -18.81
CA SER A 134 2.44 0.55 -18.87
C SER A 134 1.21 -0.19 -18.32
N VAL A 135 1.34 -0.74 -17.10
CA VAL A 135 0.31 -1.61 -16.46
C VAL A 135 -1.06 -0.94 -16.31
N TYR A 136 -1.10 0.39 -16.31
CA TYR A 136 -2.35 1.15 -16.20
C TYR A 136 -3.14 1.20 -17.50
N GLN A 137 -2.49 0.99 -18.64
CA GLN A 137 -3.05 1.19 -19.98
C GLN A 137 -3.37 -0.15 -20.67
N TYR A 138 -2.52 -1.17 -20.49
CA TYR A 138 -2.63 -2.41 -21.26
C TYR A 138 -3.10 -3.62 -20.45
N PRO A 139 -4.13 -4.36 -20.92
CA PRO A 139 -4.66 -5.52 -20.20
C PRO A 139 -3.67 -6.69 -20.12
N LYS A 140 -2.82 -6.89 -21.14
CA LYS A 140 -1.78 -7.93 -21.10
C LYS A 140 -0.72 -7.65 -20.03
N ALA A 141 -0.38 -6.38 -19.82
CA ALA A 141 0.51 -5.95 -18.75
C ALA A 141 -0.15 -6.15 -17.37
N VAL A 142 -1.45 -5.85 -17.22
CA VAL A 142 -2.22 -6.15 -16.00
C VAL A 142 -2.20 -7.65 -15.69
N LEU A 143 -2.46 -8.51 -16.68
CA LEU A 143 -2.39 -9.96 -16.54
C LEU A 143 -0.99 -10.42 -16.12
N LEU A 144 0.06 -9.87 -16.72
CA LEU A 144 1.44 -10.22 -16.39
C LEU A 144 1.79 -9.85 -14.95
N VAL A 145 1.47 -8.64 -14.51
CA VAL A 145 1.83 -8.15 -13.18
C VAL A 145 0.92 -8.75 -12.10
N LEU A 146 -0.40 -8.56 -12.21
CA LEU A 146 -1.35 -8.98 -11.18
C LEU A 146 -1.66 -10.49 -11.27
N GLY A 147 -1.82 -11.02 -12.48
CA GLY A 147 -2.00 -12.46 -12.69
C GLY A 147 -0.73 -13.24 -12.37
N GLY A 148 0.44 -12.73 -12.76
CA GLY A 148 1.74 -13.30 -12.39
C GLY A 148 1.99 -13.30 -10.89
N SER A 149 1.70 -12.19 -10.19
CA SER A 149 1.81 -12.16 -8.71
C SER A 149 0.84 -13.13 -8.05
N THR A 150 -0.39 -13.25 -8.57
CA THR A 150 -1.39 -14.19 -8.07
C THR A 150 -0.94 -15.64 -8.26
N PHE A 151 -0.38 -15.97 -9.41
CA PHE A 151 0.18 -17.29 -9.67
C PHE A 151 1.36 -17.60 -8.75
N ALA A 152 2.28 -16.65 -8.57
CA ALA A 152 3.37 -16.77 -7.61
C ALA A 152 2.85 -16.95 -6.17
N ALA A 153 1.80 -16.22 -5.78
CA ALA A 153 1.17 -16.35 -4.46
C ALA A 153 0.59 -17.75 -4.23
N MET A 154 -0.03 -18.34 -5.27
CA MET A 154 -0.53 -19.72 -5.23
C MET A 154 0.61 -20.74 -5.10
N ILE A 155 1.69 -20.59 -5.87
CA ILE A 155 2.87 -21.46 -5.77
C ILE A 155 3.48 -21.40 -4.37
N ILE A 156 3.70 -20.19 -3.85
CA ILE A 156 4.26 -20.01 -2.50
C ILE A 156 3.31 -20.58 -1.43
N GLY A 157 2.00 -20.45 -1.62
CA GLY A 157 0.99 -21.11 -0.80
C GLY A 157 1.12 -22.64 -0.83
N LEU A 158 1.24 -23.24 -2.01
CA LEU A 158 1.40 -24.69 -2.21
C LEU A 158 2.73 -25.21 -1.63
N LEU A 159 3.81 -24.46 -1.70
CA LEU A 159 5.10 -24.94 -1.20
C LEU A 159 5.24 -24.76 0.31
N TYR A 160 4.86 -23.58 0.84
CA TYR A 160 5.22 -23.15 2.20
C TYR A 160 4.02 -22.86 3.11
N GLY A 161 2.80 -22.86 2.58
CA GLY A 161 1.63 -22.28 3.23
C GLY A 161 1.14 -23.00 4.49
N ARG A 162 1.03 -24.34 4.50
CA ARG A 162 0.41 -25.12 5.61
C ARG A 162 -0.89 -24.46 6.16
N GLU A 163 -1.84 -24.16 5.28
CA GLU A 163 -3.07 -23.39 5.58
C GLU A 163 -2.86 -21.94 6.08
N LYS A 164 -1.71 -21.34 5.76
CA LYS A 164 -1.33 -19.96 6.12
C LYS A 164 -1.04 -19.14 4.88
N ARG A 165 -1.23 -17.84 5.01
CA ARG A 165 -0.98 -16.84 3.97
C ARG A 165 0.47 -16.33 4.04
N VAL A 166 1.42 -17.20 3.72
CA VAL A 166 2.87 -16.89 3.74
C VAL A 166 3.23 -15.78 2.75
N TRP A 167 2.68 -15.84 1.53
CA TRP A 167 2.86 -14.80 0.50
C TRP A 167 2.45 -13.42 1.03
N CYS A 168 1.24 -13.30 1.58
CA CYS A 168 0.71 -12.04 2.05
C CYS A 168 1.51 -11.44 3.21
N LYS A 169 2.16 -12.28 4.02
CA LYS A 169 2.99 -11.84 5.15
C LYS A 169 4.35 -11.30 4.71
N TYR A 170 4.98 -11.92 3.72
CA TYR A 170 6.40 -11.70 3.42
C TYR A 170 6.68 -11.09 2.04
N LEU A 171 5.97 -11.52 0.99
CA LEU A 171 6.34 -11.23 -0.40
C LEU A 171 5.35 -10.32 -1.15
N CYS A 172 4.11 -10.20 -0.67
CA CYS A 172 3.11 -9.34 -1.30
C CYS A 172 3.63 -7.89 -1.40
N PRO A 173 3.74 -7.31 -2.63
CA PRO A 173 4.36 -6.00 -2.85
C PRO A 173 3.72 -4.86 -2.05
N VAL A 174 2.41 -4.94 -1.84
CA VAL A 174 1.62 -3.92 -1.13
C VAL A 174 1.47 -4.19 0.36
N ASN A 175 2.04 -5.28 0.88
CA ASN A 175 1.94 -5.65 2.29
C ASN A 175 2.47 -4.54 3.22
N GLY A 176 3.62 -3.95 2.87
CA GLY A 176 4.23 -2.88 3.65
C GLY A 176 3.35 -1.63 3.69
N VAL A 177 2.85 -1.20 2.53
CA VAL A 177 1.98 -0.03 2.40
C VAL A 177 0.69 -0.23 3.20
N PHE A 178 0.04 -1.39 3.06
CA PHE A 178 -1.19 -1.69 3.80
C PHE A 178 -0.95 -1.82 5.30
N SER A 179 0.19 -2.36 5.72
CA SER A 179 0.61 -2.42 7.12
C SER A 179 0.77 -1.03 7.73
N LEU A 180 1.36 -0.08 6.98
CA LEU A 180 1.51 1.31 7.41
C LEU A 180 0.16 2.03 7.52
N LEU A 181 -0.67 1.95 6.48
CA LEU A 181 -1.99 2.60 6.47
C LEU A 181 -2.92 2.05 7.55
N ALA A 182 -2.85 0.75 7.83
CA ALA A 182 -3.64 0.13 8.88
C ALA A 182 -3.29 0.63 10.30
N ARG A 183 -2.13 1.27 10.52
CA ARG A 183 -1.82 1.92 11.80
C ARG A 183 -2.77 3.08 12.09
N LEU A 184 -3.31 3.72 11.05
CA LEU A 184 -4.30 4.79 11.18
C LEU A 184 -5.71 4.27 11.43
N ALA A 185 -5.94 2.95 11.33
CA ALA A 185 -7.27 2.39 11.43
C ALA A 185 -7.89 2.55 12.84
N PRO A 186 -9.12 3.11 12.94
CA PRO A 186 -9.84 3.17 14.20
C PRO A 186 -10.33 1.80 14.67
N PHE A 187 -10.62 0.86 13.78
CA PHE A 187 -11.07 -0.48 14.15
C PHE A 187 -9.90 -1.47 14.20
N HIS A 188 -9.77 -2.19 15.30
CA HIS A 188 -8.80 -3.28 15.42
C HIS A 188 -9.29 -4.36 16.39
N TYR A 189 -8.73 -5.57 16.25
CA TYR A 189 -8.89 -6.58 17.29
C TYR A 189 -7.93 -6.28 18.44
N LYS A 190 -8.48 -6.08 19.65
CA LYS A 190 -7.72 -5.89 20.89
C LYS A 190 -7.64 -7.20 21.64
N VAL A 191 -6.48 -7.44 22.25
CA VAL A 191 -6.26 -8.58 23.12
C VAL A 191 -6.16 -8.10 24.57
N ASP A 192 -7.04 -8.63 25.42
CA ASP A 192 -6.95 -8.57 26.86
C ASP A 192 -6.00 -9.67 27.35
N GLU A 193 -4.80 -9.26 27.77
CA GLU A 193 -3.79 -10.20 28.25
C GLU A 193 -4.17 -10.86 29.58
N ASP A 194 -4.96 -10.19 30.42
CA ASP A 194 -5.41 -10.76 31.69
C ASP A 194 -6.45 -11.84 31.42
N ALA A 195 -7.41 -11.60 30.51
CA ALA A 195 -8.33 -12.63 30.03
C ALA A 195 -7.58 -13.82 29.42
N TRP A 196 -6.58 -13.54 28.58
CA TRP A 196 -5.73 -14.57 27.98
C TRP A 196 -4.98 -15.41 29.03
N ARG A 197 -4.47 -14.77 30.09
CA ARG A 197 -3.80 -15.45 31.22
C ARG A 197 -4.77 -16.29 32.04
N ARG A 198 -5.97 -15.79 32.32
CA ARG A 198 -7.03 -16.53 33.05
C ARG A 198 -7.44 -17.80 32.31
N SER A 199 -7.49 -17.76 30.98
CA SER A 199 -7.88 -18.93 30.18
C SER A 199 -6.91 -20.11 30.27
N TYR A 200 -5.66 -19.90 30.71
CA TYR A 200 -4.72 -21.01 30.96
C TYR A 200 -5.11 -21.84 32.19
N LYS A 201 -5.72 -21.21 33.19
CA LYS A 201 -6.12 -21.88 34.44
C LYS A 201 -7.55 -22.43 34.36
N ASN A 202 -8.46 -21.66 33.77
CA ASN A 202 -9.90 -21.93 33.85
C ASN A 202 -10.49 -22.53 32.55
N GLY A 203 -9.68 -22.69 31.51
CA GLY A 203 -10.19 -23.01 30.16
C GLY A 203 -11.01 -21.87 29.55
N GLU A 204 -11.68 -22.16 28.44
CA GLU A 204 -12.64 -21.26 27.79
C GLU A 204 -14.04 -21.83 28.06
N HIS A 205 -14.83 -21.14 28.89
CA HIS A 205 -16.13 -21.62 29.38
C HIS A 205 -16.12 -23.05 29.95
N GLY A 206 -15.05 -23.45 30.66
CA GLY A 206 -14.92 -24.81 31.21
C GLY A 206 -14.51 -25.88 30.21
N HIS A 207 -14.24 -25.51 28.95
CA HIS A 207 -13.73 -26.41 27.92
C HIS A 207 -12.24 -26.15 27.61
N ARG A 208 -11.59 -27.17 27.02
CA ARG A 208 -10.21 -27.06 26.54
C ARG A 208 -10.16 -26.03 25.41
N VAL A 209 -9.26 -25.06 25.54
CA VAL A 209 -9.06 -24.00 24.53
C VAL A 209 -8.62 -24.63 23.19
N ILE A 210 -9.44 -24.47 22.15
CA ILE A 210 -9.15 -24.96 20.80
C ILE A 210 -8.28 -23.91 20.08
N PRO A 211 -7.10 -24.28 19.55
CA PRO A 211 -6.25 -23.34 18.84
C PRO A 211 -6.89 -22.88 17.53
N ILE A 212 -6.79 -21.58 17.24
CA ILE A 212 -7.34 -20.99 16.02
C ILE A 212 -6.25 -20.84 14.97
N ASN A 213 -6.58 -21.18 13.72
CA ASN A 213 -5.73 -20.88 12.59
C ASN A 213 -5.77 -19.37 12.23
N CYS A 214 -4.79 -18.60 12.71
CA CYS A 214 -4.53 -17.25 12.22
C CYS A 214 -3.81 -17.31 10.85
N ALA A 215 -4.53 -16.97 9.78
CA ALA A 215 -4.05 -17.01 8.40
C ALA A 215 -2.74 -16.23 8.16
N PRO A 216 -2.56 -14.97 8.64
CA PRO A 216 -1.30 -14.24 8.49
C PRO A 216 -0.22 -14.56 9.54
N LEU A 217 -0.36 -15.63 10.33
CA LEU A 217 0.64 -16.02 11.35
C LEU A 217 0.97 -14.88 12.35
N VAL A 218 -0.07 -14.18 12.82
CA VAL A 218 0.07 -13.13 13.84
C VAL A 218 0.16 -13.81 15.22
N PRO A 219 1.13 -13.44 16.07
CA PRO A 219 1.19 -13.94 17.44
C PRO A 219 0.05 -13.32 18.27
N LEU A 220 -1.10 -14.01 18.32
CA LEU A 220 -2.35 -13.50 18.89
C LEU A 220 -2.19 -12.96 20.32
N ARG A 221 -1.45 -13.65 21.19
CA ARG A 221 -1.24 -13.24 22.60
C ARG A 221 -0.70 -11.81 22.75
N ASN A 222 0.23 -11.41 21.88
CA ASN A 222 0.94 -10.13 21.98
C ASN A 222 0.47 -9.14 20.91
N MET A 223 -0.68 -9.39 20.28
CA MET A 223 -1.22 -8.53 19.24
C MET A 223 -1.73 -7.21 19.86
N LYS A 224 -1.06 -6.10 19.51
CA LYS A 224 -1.39 -4.75 20.01
C LYS A 224 -1.88 -3.78 18.92
N GLY A 225 -1.57 -4.07 17.65
CA GLY A 225 -1.84 -3.18 16.52
C GLY A 225 -2.58 -3.87 15.38
N ALA A 226 -2.95 -3.08 14.37
CA ALA A 226 -3.68 -3.55 13.18
C ALA A 226 -2.75 -3.84 11.98
N SER A 227 -1.49 -3.42 12.04
CA SER A 227 -0.49 -3.53 10.96
C SER A 227 -0.31 -4.95 10.40
N ALA A 228 -0.16 -5.94 11.29
CA ALA A 228 0.01 -7.35 10.93
C ALA A 228 -1.31 -8.12 10.79
N CYS A 229 -2.41 -7.60 11.36
CA CYS A 229 -3.69 -8.31 11.42
C CYS A 229 -4.52 -8.08 10.15
N HIS A 230 -4.91 -9.15 9.45
CA HIS A 230 -5.78 -9.09 8.27
C HIS A 230 -7.27 -8.86 8.61
N MET A 231 -7.61 -8.60 9.88
CA MET A 231 -8.98 -8.27 10.32
C MET A 231 -10.07 -9.27 9.86
N CYS A 232 -9.71 -10.54 9.64
CA CYS A 232 -10.63 -11.57 9.10
C CYS A 232 -11.65 -12.11 10.12
N GLY A 233 -11.61 -11.68 11.38
CA GLY A 233 -12.58 -12.08 12.42
C GLY A 233 -12.47 -13.49 12.98
N ARG A 234 -11.65 -14.38 12.40
CA ARG A 234 -11.52 -15.79 12.87
C ARG A 234 -11.14 -15.94 14.35
N CYS A 235 -10.39 -14.99 14.89
CA CYS A 235 -9.92 -15.01 16.28
C CYS A 235 -10.83 -14.26 17.25
N SER A 236 -11.92 -13.64 16.77
CA SER A 236 -12.86 -12.91 17.63
C SER A 236 -13.47 -13.84 18.68
N GLY A 237 -13.60 -13.38 19.91
CA GLY A 237 -14.15 -14.16 21.03
C GLY A 237 -13.19 -15.20 21.62
N HIS A 238 -12.03 -15.45 21.00
CA HIS A 238 -11.12 -16.48 21.49
C HIS A 238 -10.63 -16.18 22.91
N ARG A 239 -10.78 -17.16 23.81
CA ARG A 239 -10.40 -17.09 25.23
C ARG A 239 -11.12 -15.99 26.00
N ASP A 240 -12.25 -15.49 25.49
CA ASP A 240 -12.88 -14.23 25.93
C ASP A 240 -11.91 -13.04 25.96
N ALA A 241 -10.79 -13.15 25.24
CA ALA A 241 -9.66 -12.23 25.34
C ALA A 241 -9.53 -11.34 24.09
N ILE A 242 -10.07 -11.78 22.96
CA ILE A 242 -9.98 -11.04 21.69
C ILE A 242 -11.35 -10.45 21.33
N ALA A 243 -11.40 -9.13 21.20
CA ALA A 243 -12.62 -8.44 20.75
C ALA A 243 -12.29 -7.35 19.72
N LEU A 244 -13.21 -7.12 18.78
CA LEU A 244 -13.16 -5.97 17.89
C LEU A 244 -13.49 -4.71 18.70
N THR A 245 -12.57 -3.75 18.73
CA THR A 245 -12.71 -2.51 19.49
C THR A 245 -12.39 -1.30 18.63
N TRP A 246 -12.90 -0.15 19.05
CA TRP A 246 -12.54 1.14 18.48
C TRP A 246 -11.36 1.74 19.25
N ARG A 247 -10.49 2.45 18.54
CA ARG A 247 -9.44 3.31 19.09
C ARG A 247 -9.36 4.60 18.28
N ALA A 248 -8.74 5.63 18.85
CA ALA A 248 -8.42 6.84 18.10
C ALA A 248 -7.41 6.51 16.97
N PRO A 249 -7.61 7.00 15.73
CA PRO A 249 -6.72 6.78 14.59
C PRO A 249 -5.23 7.09 14.84
N SER A 250 -4.92 7.99 15.77
CA SER A 250 -3.56 8.38 16.14
C SER A 250 -2.89 7.43 17.15
N SER A 251 -3.65 6.58 17.84
CA SER A 251 -3.16 5.88 19.03
C SER A 251 -2.08 4.84 18.74
N GLU A 252 -2.17 4.06 17.65
CA GLU A 252 -1.12 3.08 17.32
C GLU A 252 0.19 3.78 16.95
N VAL A 253 0.11 4.80 16.09
CA VAL A 253 1.29 5.57 15.68
C VAL A 253 1.96 6.21 16.90
N VAL A 254 1.21 6.88 17.78
CA VAL A 254 1.79 7.65 18.90
C VAL A 254 2.24 6.76 20.08
N GLN A 255 1.49 5.69 20.40
CA GLN A 255 1.75 4.89 21.61
C GLN A 255 2.57 3.63 21.35
N LEU A 256 2.52 3.08 20.13
CA LEU A 256 3.21 1.84 19.77
C LEU A 256 4.33 2.08 18.74
N GLY A 257 4.42 3.27 18.14
CA GLY A 257 5.38 3.57 17.08
C GLY A 257 6.85 3.48 17.50
N ASP A 258 7.16 3.65 18.79
CA ASP A 258 8.49 3.45 19.37
C ASP A 258 8.90 1.98 19.41
N LYS A 259 8.00 1.10 19.85
CA LYS A 259 8.20 -0.35 19.91
C LYS A 259 8.12 -1.02 18.54
N GLN A 260 7.41 -0.39 17.61
CA GLN A 260 7.29 -0.81 16.21
C GLN A 260 8.25 -0.04 15.29
N ALA A 261 9.25 0.67 15.84
CA ALA A 261 10.23 1.40 15.07
C ALA A 261 11.08 0.44 14.22
N ASN A 262 10.92 0.53 12.90
CA ASN A 262 11.61 -0.33 11.94
C ASN A 262 12.26 0.54 10.84
N PRO A 263 13.56 0.34 10.55
CA PRO A 263 14.24 1.05 9.46
C PRO A 263 13.61 0.75 8.09
N TRP A 264 13.07 -0.45 7.87
CA TRP A 264 12.43 -0.78 6.59
C TRP A 264 11.09 -0.05 6.38
N ASP A 265 10.34 0.20 7.45
CA ASP A 265 9.14 1.03 7.39
C ASP A 265 9.51 2.48 7.07
N THR A 266 10.62 2.97 7.63
CA THR A 266 11.16 4.31 7.31
C THR A 266 11.60 4.38 5.85
N ALA A 267 12.32 3.37 5.35
CA ALA A 267 12.72 3.30 3.95
C ALA A 267 11.50 3.27 3.03
N LEU A 268 10.47 2.48 3.38
CA LEU A 268 9.23 2.41 2.63
C LEU A 268 8.46 3.73 2.62
N ILE A 269 8.38 4.46 3.73
CA ILE A 269 7.73 5.78 3.75
C ILE A 269 8.50 6.79 2.90
N LEU A 270 9.81 6.94 3.15
CA LEU A 270 10.61 8.02 2.58
C LEU A 270 11.02 7.77 1.13
N TYR A 271 11.59 6.59 0.85
CA TYR A 271 12.09 6.24 -0.47
C TYR A 271 11.04 5.51 -1.30
N GLY A 272 10.16 4.72 -0.68
CA GLY A 272 9.10 4.00 -1.39
C GLY A 272 7.95 4.92 -1.78
N LEU A 273 7.14 5.32 -0.80
CA LEU A 273 5.91 6.07 -1.00
C LEU A 273 6.16 7.52 -1.44
N LEU A 274 7.03 8.23 -0.71
CA LEU A 274 7.36 9.63 -0.98
C LEU A 274 8.53 9.82 -1.96
N GLY A 275 9.01 8.73 -2.56
CA GLY A 275 10.13 8.72 -3.50
C GLY A 275 9.76 8.03 -4.80
N ILE A 276 9.85 6.69 -4.82
CA ILE A 276 9.55 5.83 -5.98
C ILE A 276 8.12 6.05 -6.49
N ALA A 277 7.12 6.10 -5.59
CA ALA A 277 5.73 6.26 -6.03
C ALA A 277 5.50 7.65 -6.67
N ILE A 278 6.04 8.71 -6.07
CA ILE A 278 6.03 10.06 -6.68
C ILE A 278 6.74 10.03 -8.04
N GLY A 279 7.94 9.44 -8.08
CA GLY A 279 8.71 9.10 -9.28
C GLY A 279 7.88 8.47 -10.40
N ALA A 280 7.09 7.49 -10.03
CA ALA A 280 6.27 6.71 -10.95
C ALA A 280 5.03 7.48 -11.44
N PHE A 281 4.48 8.40 -10.65
CA PHE A 281 3.30 9.18 -11.05
C PHE A 281 3.64 10.43 -11.85
N HIS A 282 4.78 11.06 -11.58
CA HIS A 282 5.08 12.38 -12.13
C HIS A 282 5.95 12.37 -13.40
N TRP A 283 6.55 11.23 -13.78
CA TRP A 283 7.50 11.19 -14.90
C TRP A 283 6.84 11.52 -16.25
N THR A 284 5.60 11.07 -16.47
CA THR A 284 4.83 11.34 -17.70
C THR A 284 4.49 12.83 -17.87
N ALA A 285 4.38 13.56 -16.76
CA ALA A 285 4.11 15.00 -16.76
C ALA A 285 5.39 15.84 -16.63
N SER A 286 6.56 15.23 -16.43
CA SER A 286 7.77 15.95 -16.07
C SER A 286 8.44 16.61 -17.28
N ARG A 287 8.51 17.93 -17.28
CA ARG A 287 9.28 18.68 -18.29
C ARG A 287 10.77 18.36 -18.23
N TRP A 288 11.31 18.19 -17.02
CA TRP A 288 12.70 17.82 -16.84
C TRP A 288 13.03 16.48 -17.47
N PHE A 289 12.10 15.51 -17.40
CA PHE A 289 12.27 14.23 -18.06
C PHE A 289 12.31 14.38 -19.59
N VAL A 290 11.37 15.16 -20.15
CA VAL A 290 11.30 15.42 -21.60
C VAL A 290 12.56 16.13 -22.09
N ASP A 291 12.99 17.20 -21.42
CA ASP A 291 14.19 17.97 -21.79
C ASP A 291 15.45 17.11 -21.73
N LEU A 292 15.59 16.31 -20.66
CA LEU A 292 16.72 15.40 -20.49
C LEU A 292 16.71 14.30 -21.55
N LYS A 293 15.54 13.79 -21.92
CA LYS A 293 15.38 12.79 -22.98
C LYS A 293 15.79 13.36 -24.33
N MET A 294 15.32 14.56 -24.67
CA MET A 294 15.70 15.24 -25.91
C MET A 294 17.21 15.52 -25.96
N PHE A 295 17.80 15.93 -24.84
CA PHE A 295 19.25 16.12 -24.74
C PHE A 295 20.02 14.82 -25.01
N PHE A 296 19.70 13.73 -24.32
CA PHE A 296 20.40 12.44 -24.53
C PHE A 296 20.14 11.85 -25.91
N ALA A 297 18.93 11.97 -26.45
CA ALA A 297 18.62 11.50 -27.79
C ALA A 297 19.44 12.25 -28.84
N THR A 298 19.52 13.58 -28.74
CA THR A 298 20.34 14.41 -29.65
C THR A 298 21.81 14.06 -29.53
N TRP A 299 22.34 13.98 -28.30
CA TRP A 299 23.72 13.60 -28.05
C TRP A 299 24.08 12.22 -28.63
N LEU A 300 23.20 11.22 -28.48
CA LEU A 300 23.42 9.89 -29.05
C LEU A 300 23.46 9.90 -30.58
N VAL A 301 22.58 10.69 -31.21
CA VAL A 301 22.55 10.85 -32.67
C VAL A 301 23.81 11.58 -33.16
N ASP A 302 24.23 12.65 -32.48
CA ASP A 302 25.44 13.41 -32.82
C ASP A 302 26.72 12.56 -32.72
N HIS A 303 26.69 11.49 -31.93
CA HIS A 303 27.77 10.52 -31.76
C HIS A 303 27.60 9.23 -32.59
N ASP A 304 26.65 9.17 -33.51
CA ASP A 304 26.32 8.00 -34.35
C ASP A 304 25.96 6.72 -33.56
N ILE A 305 25.47 6.86 -32.32
CA ILE A 305 25.09 5.73 -31.45
C ILE A 305 23.57 5.52 -31.52
N THR A 306 23.11 4.66 -32.43
CA THR A 306 21.67 4.46 -32.69
C THR A 306 21.01 3.32 -31.91
N TRP A 307 21.80 2.38 -31.36
CA TRP A 307 21.25 1.21 -30.66
C TRP A 307 20.33 1.55 -29.47
N PRO A 308 20.55 2.59 -28.64
CA PRO A 308 19.66 2.87 -27.51
C PRO A 308 18.29 3.39 -27.97
N LEU A 309 18.20 3.92 -29.18
CA LEU A 309 16.98 4.43 -29.78
C LEU A 309 16.15 3.32 -30.43
N SER A 310 16.69 2.08 -30.53
CA SER A 310 15.94 0.97 -31.09
C SER A 310 14.77 0.56 -30.19
N THR A 311 13.66 0.22 -30.83
CA THR A 311 12.39 -0.14 -30.18
C THR A 311 12.15 -1.64 -30.16
N ASN A 312 13.19 -2.45 -30.31
CA ASN A 312 13.12 -3.92 -30.43
C ASN A 312 12.97 -4.65 -29.08
N ALA A 313 12.75 -3.94 -27.98
CA ALA A 313 12.51 -4.56 -26.69
C ALA A 313 11.14 -5.29 -26.69
N PRO A 314 11.05 -6.48 -26.08
CA PRO A 314 9.79 -7.20 -26.01
C PRO A 314 8.82 -6.49 -25.06
N TRP A 315 7.52 -6.57 -25.36
CA TRP A 315 6.44 -5.89 -24.62
C TRP A 315 6.40 -6.18 -23.11
N PHE A 316 6.91 -7.33 -22.67
CA PHE A 316 6.96 -7.72 -21.26
C PHE A 316 8.13 -7.09 -20.50
N LEU A 317 9.12 -6.53 -21.22
CA LEU A 317 10.25 -5.83 -20.62
C LEU A 317 10.02 -4.32 -20.68
N PHE A 318 9.69 -3.80 -21.86
CA PHE A 318 9.34 -2.41 -22.08
C PHE A 318 8.09 -2.34 -22.97
N THR A 319 7.23 -1.34 -22.75
CA THR A 319 6.02 -1.10 -23.53
C THR A 319 6.31 -1.13 -25.03
N HIS A 320 5.65 -2.03 -25.75
CA HIS A 320 5.84 -2.22 -27.19
C HIS A 320 4.49 -2.53 -27.87
N TYR A 321 3.74 -1.46 -28.17
CA TYR A 321 2.46 -1.51 -28.86
C TYR A 321 2.48 -0.58 -30.09
N PRO A 322 3.12 -1.01 -31.21
CA PRO A 322 3.29 -0.16 -32.39
C PRO A 322 1.95 0.25 -33.02
N GLU A 323 0.92 -0.58 -32.92
CA GLU A 323 -0.43 -0.28 -33.41
C GLU A 323 -1.08 0.93 -32.71
N GLN A 324 -0.63 1.26 -31.48
CA GLN A 324 -1.13 2.38 -30.69
C GLN A 324 -0.12 3.53 -30.57
N ASN A 325 0.96 3.49 -31.38
CA ASN A 325 2.07 4.44 -31.34
C ASN A 325 2.73 4.59 -29.95
N ASP A 326 2.61 3.57 -29.09
CA ASP A 326 3.15 3.58 -27.75
C ASP A 326 4.24 2.51 -27.63
N VAL A 327 5.46 2.93 -27.90
CA VAL A 327 6.63 2.06 -27.96
C VAL A 327 7.80 2.74 -27.26
N PHE A 328 8.38 2.05 -26.30
CA PHE A 328 9.59 2.49 -25.62
C PHE A 328 10.83 2.03 -26.37
N SER A 329 11.76 2.95 -26.58
CA SER A 329 13.15 2.61 -26.88
C SER A 329 13.89 2.12 -25.62
N TRP A 330 15.08 1.53 -25.80
CA TRP A 330 15.95 1.21 -24.65
C TRP A 330 16.32 2.46 -23.85
N LEU A 331 16.52 3.59 -24.53
CA LEU A 331 16.74 4.89 -23.91
C LEU A 331 15.54 5.27 -23.04
N ASP A 332 14.32 5.20 -23.57
CA ASP A 332 13.11 5.55 -22.81
C ASP A 332 12.97 4.72 -21.55
N GLY A 333 13.05 3.40 -21.71
CA GLY A 333 12.94 2.47 -20.60
C GLY A 333 14.00 2.70 -19.51
N THR A 334 15.26 2.85 -19.90
CA THR A 334 16.36 3.12 -18.95
C THR A 334 16.25 4.49 -18.29
N MET A 335 15.83 5.52 -19.03
CA MET A 335 15.63 6.86 -18.50
C MET A 335 14.47 6.92 -17.51
N VAL A 336 13.36 6.22 -17.77
CA VAL A 336 12.24 6.13 -16.81
C VAL A 336 12.70 5.51 -15.50
N ILE A 337 13.44 4.39 -15.55
CA ILE A 337 13.99 3.74 -14.36
C ILE A 337 14.93 4.70 -13.62
N GLY A 338 15.88 5.32 -14.34
CA GLY A 338 16.84 6.26 -13.79
C GLY A 338 16.16 7.46 -13.12
N TYR A 339 15.12 8.01 -13.75
CA TYR A 339 14.36 9.14 -13.23
C TYR A 339 13.57 8.79 -11.96
N ILE A 340 12.93 7.61 -11.92
CA ILE A 340 12.22 7.14 -10.72
C ILE A 340 13.20 6.93 -9.56
N LEU A 341 14.34 6.30 -9.82
CA LEU A 341 15.37 6.05 -8.80
C LEU A 341 16.04 7.35 -8.33
N ALA A 342 16.32 8.28 -9.24
CA ALA A 342 16.88 9.58 -8.90
C ALA A 342 15.90 10.39 -8.05
N THR A 343 14.61 10.41 -8.42
CA THR A 343 13.56 11.05 -7.62
C THR A 343 13.48 10.43 -6.23
N ALA A 344 13.48 9.09 -6.15
CA ALA A 344 13.47 8.40 -4.87
C ALA A 344 14.68 8.76 -3.99
N LEU A 345 15.87 8.84 -4.58
CA LEU A 345 17.08 9.22 -3.89
C LEU A 345 17.01 10.68 -3.41
N VAL A 346 16.65 11.62 -4.27
CA VAL A 346 16.60 13.06 -3.95
C VAL A 346 15.56 13.35 -2.87
N TYR A 347 14.30 12.97 -3.09
CA TYR A 347 13.24 13.20 -2.10
C TYR A 347 13.46 12.39 -0.83
N GLY A 348 13.82 11.11 -0.94
CA GLY A 348 14.06 10.26 0.21
C GLY A 348 15.21 10.75 1.11
N THR A 349 16.32 11.20 0.51
CA THR A 349 17.46 11.75 1.27
C THR A 349 17.16 13.12 1.87
N ALA A 350 16.48 14.00 1.13
CA ALA A 350 16.05 15.30 1.64
C ALA A 350 15.12 15.15 2.85
N LEU A 351 14.09 14.30 2.74
CA LEU A 351 13.16 14.03 3.84
C LEU A 351 13.85 13.37 5.03
N LEU A 352 14.77 12.42 4.78
CA LEU A 352 15.57 11.81 5.83
C LEU A 352 16.41 12.86 6.56
N ALA A 353 17.08 13.76 5.84
CA ALA A 353 17.87 14.85 6.41
C ALA A 353 17.02 15.77 7.29
N LEU A 354 15.84 16.16 6.83
CA LEU A 354 14.90 17.01 7.58
C LEU A 354 14.41 16.31 8.85
N LEU A 355 14.06 15.02 8.77
CA LEU A 355 13.63 14.24 9.95
C LEU A 355 14.77 13.97 10.93
N MET A 356 16.00 13.80 10.46
CA MET A 356 17.19 13.74 11.33
C MET A 356 17.41 15.07 12.04
N GLY A 357 17.22 16.20 11.35
CA GLY A 357 17.23 17.55 11.94
C GLY A 357 16.17 17.68 13.04
N ALA A 358 14.92 17.32 12.74
CA ALA A 358 13.82 17.31 13.72
C ALA A 358 14.13 16.45 14.96
N THR A 359 14.70 15.26 14.73
CA THR A 359 15.06 14.31 15.80
C THR A 359 16.14 14.88 16.72
N ARG A 360 17.12 15.61 16.16
CA ARG A 360 18.17 16.29 16.94
C ARG A 360 17.64 17.46 17.76
N MET A 361 16.60 18.17 17.30
CA MET A 361 15.99 19.24 18.09
C MET A 361 15.31 18.74 19.37
N LEU A 362 14.89 17.47 19.39
CA LEU A 362 14.31 16.79 20.56
C LEU A 362 15.38 16.27 21.54
N GLY A 363 16.67 16.52 21.32
CA GLY A 363 17.79 16.08 22.18
C GLY A 363 18.79 15.17 21.46
N ARG A 364 19.48 14.29 22.18
CA ARG A 364 20.48 13.39 21.58
C ARG A 364 19.85 12.50 20.50
N PHE A 365 20.54 12.37 19.38
CA PHE A 365 20.07 11.58 18.25
C PHE A 365 19.84 10.12 18.66
N ASN A 366 18.66 9.60 18.29
CA ASN A 366 18.29 8.20 18.51
C ASN A 366 17.50 7.70 17.30
N ALA A 367 17.93 6.58 16.72
CA ALA A 367 17.29 5.97 15.56
C ALA A 367 15.82 5.59 15.81
N VAL A 368 15.47 5.12 17.01
CA VAL A 368 14.09 4.79 17.38
C VAL A 368 13.20 6.03 17.28
N ARG A 369 13.70 7.19 17.72
CA ARG A 369 12.97 8.45 17.64
C ARG A 369 12.78 8.89 16.18
N LEU A 370 13.81 8.74 15.35
CA LEU A 370 13.72 9.03 13.91
C LEU A 370 12.65 8.16 13.24
N HIS A 371 12.70 6.84 13.46
CA HIS A 371 11.73 5.90 12.88
C HIS A 371 10.30 6.14 13.38
N HIS A 372 10.14 6.51 14.66
CA HIS A 372 8.84 6.86 15.22
C HIS A 372 8.30 8.17 14.62
N LEU A 373 9.14 9.21 14.52
CA LEU A 373 8.73 10.49 13.92
C LEU A 373 8.37 10.36 12.44
N THR A 374 9.09 9.50 11.70
CA THR A 374 8.81 9.20 10.29
C THR A 374 7.39 8.66 10.09
N GLN A 375 6.85 7.89 11.04
CA GLN A 375 5.47 7.39 10.97
C GLN A 375 4.42 8.51 11.00
N GLY A 376 4.78 9.72 11.43
CA GLY A 376 3.94 10.90 11.30
C GLY A 376 3.62 11.26 9.84
N LEU A 377 4.44 10.83 8.87
CA LEU A 377 4.22 11.07 7.44
C LEU A 377 3.29 10.04 6.78
N ILE A 378 2.80 9.02 7.50
CA ILE A 378 1.90 8.00 6.92
C ILE A 378 0.65 8.61 6.27
N PRO A 379 -0.06 9.60 6.87
CA PRO A 379 -1.24 10.18 6.24
C PRO A 379 -0.94 10.86 4.91
N ILE A 380 0.10 11.70 4.83
CA ILE A 380 0.47 12.38 3.57
C ILE A 380 1.01 11.40 2.52
N ALA A 381 1.77 10.38 2.93
CA ALA A 381 2.23 9.34 2.02
C ALA A 381 1.07 8.52 1.44
N GLY A 382 0.08 8.16 2.28
CA GLY A 382 -1.13 7.46 1.86
C GLY A 382 -2.01 8.30 0.93
N ALA A 383 -2.22 9.57 1.28
CA ALA A 383 -2.95 10.52 0.45
C ALA A 383 -2.27 10.72 -0.91
N GLY A 384 -0.95 10.83 -0.94
CA GLY A 384 -0.18 10.91 -2.18
C GLY A 384 -0.42 9.72 -3.11
N VAL A 385 -0.31 8.49 -2.61
CA VAL A 385 -0.59 7.30 -3.44
C VAL A 385 -2.05 7.25 -3.92
N PHE A 386 -3.00 7.64 -3.05
CA PHE A 386 -4.41 7.74 -3.44
C PHE A 386 -4.62 8.76 -4.58
N LEU A 387 -3.99 9.93 -4.48
CA LEU A 387 -4.08 10.98 -5.51
C LEU A 387 -3.39 10.58 -6.81
N GLY A 388 -2.23 9.92 -6.73
CA GLY A 388 -1.53 9.39 -7.90
C GLY A 388 -2.34 8.33 -8.66
N LEU A 389 -2.92 7.36 -7.95
CA LEU A 389 -3.76 6.33 -8.58
C LEU A 389 -5.07 6.89 -9.15
N SER A 390 -5.68 7.86 -8.45
CA SER A 390 -6.91 8.51 -8.94
C SER A 390 -6.68 9.46 -10.11
N ALA A 391 -5.43 9.85 -10.40
CA ALA A 391 -5.11 10.62 -11.60
C ALA A 391 -5.50 9.85 -12.88
N THR A 392 -5.26 8.54 -12.91
CA THR A 392 -5.67 7.65 -14.02
C THR A 392 -7.20 7.60 -14.16
N THR A 393 -7.92 7.62 -13.05
CA THR A 393 -9.39 7.66 -13.06
C THR A 393 -9.90 8.96 -13.67
N LEU A 394 -9.29 10.08 -13.26
CA LEU A 394 -9.66 11.39 -13.74
C LEU A 394 -9.31 11.57 -15.23
N SER A 395 -8.23 10.96 -15.74
CA SER A 395 -7.94 10.96 -17.18
C SER A 395 -8.97 10.16 -17.97
N LEU A 396 -9.41 9.00 -17.48
CA LEU A 396 -10.47 8.21 -18.10
C LEU A 396 -11.83 8.96 -18.11
N LEU A 397 -12.19 9.59 -16.99
CA LEU A 397 -13.43 10.40 -16.91
C LEU A 397 -13.37 11.63 -17.82
N ARG A 398 -12.19 12.23 -17.99
CA ARG A 398 -11.99 13.34 -18.92
C ARG A 398 -12.20 12.90 -20.37
N ALA A 399 -11.76 11.70 -20.74
CA ALA A 399 -12.00 11.12 -22.07
C ALA A 399 -13.50 10.94 -22.35
N GLU A 400 -14.31 10.65 -21.32
CA GLU A 400 -15.78 10.60 -21.39
C GLU A 400 -16.45 11.99 -21.34
N HIS A 401 -15.70 13.07 -21.54
CA HIS A 401 -16.21 14.45 -21.58
C HIS A 401 -16.92 14.90 -20.29
N VAL A 402 -16.64 14.24 -19.16
CA VAL A 402 -17.17 14.65 -17.84
C VAL A 402 -16.44 15.90 -17.36
N SER A 403 -17.19 16.91 -16.90
CA SER A 403 -16.58 18.12 -16.34
C SER A 403 -15.89 17.83 -15.00
N LEU A 404 -14.60 18.21 -14.90
CA LEU A 404 -13.73 17.91 -13.74
C LEU A 404 -13.31 19.15 -12.94
N TRP A 405 -14.17 20.18 -12.90
CA TRP A 405 -13.88 21.42 -12.16
C TRP A 405 -13.65 21.15 -10.66
N TRP A 406 -14.39 20.21 -10.06
CA TRP A 406 -14.28 19.82 -8.65
C TRP A 406 -13.00 19.04 -8.32
N ALA A 407 -12.31 18.48 -9.32
CA ALA A 407 -11.19 17.57 -9.08
C ALA A 407 -9.98 18.29 -8.48
N SER A 408 -9.74 19.54 -8.88
CA SER A 408 -8.65 20.36 -8.31
C SER A 408 -8.91 20.67 -6.84
N ASP A 409 -10.12 21.13 -6.51
CA ASP A 409 -10.51 21.47 -5.14
C ASP A 409 -10.44 20.26 -4.21
N LEU A 410 -10.89 19.09 -4.69
CA LEU A 410 -10.81 17.85 -3.93
C LEU A 410 -9.35 17.43 -3.66
N ARG A 411 -8.45 17.55 -4.66
CA ARG A 411 -7.01 17.26 -4.48
C ARG A 411 -6.39 18.15 -3.41
N ILE A 412 -6.66 19.45 -3.46
CA ILE A 412 -6.18 20.41 -2.46
C ILE A 412 -6.74 20.08 -1.08
N GLY A 413 -8.05 19.79 -0.99
CA GLY A 413 -8.70 19.41 0.27
C GLY A 413 -8.08 18.15 0.90
N ILE A 414 -7.83 17.10 0.09
CA ILE A 414 -7.19 15.86 0.55
C ILE A 414 -5.76 16.13 1.03
N LEU A 415 -4.96 16.88 0.28
CA LEU A 415 -3.59 17.23 0.68
C LEU A 415 -3.57 18.08 1.96
N ALA A 416 -4.46 19.07 2.09
CA ALA A 416 -4.56 19.91 3.27
C ALA A 416 -4.92 19.08 4.52
N ILE A 417 -5.94 18.22 4.43
CA ILE A 417 -6.33 17.33 5.53
C ILE A 417 -5.18 16.39 5.90
N ALA A 418 -4.51 15.79 4.91
CA ALA A 418 -3.40 14.88 5.14
C ALA A 418 -2.18 15.57 5.77
N ASN A 419 -1.89 16.81 5.38
CA ASN A 419 -0.83 17.63 5.97
C ASN A 419 -1.15 18.00 7.42
N LEU A 420 -2.36 18.50 7.69
CA LEU A 420 -2.80 18.81 9.05
C LEU A 420 -2.76 17.57 9.94
N TRP A 421 -3.22 16.43 9.44
CA TRP A 421 -3.17 15.18 10.18
C TRP A 421 -1.73 14.70 10.42
N SER A 422 -0.86 14.78 9.43
CA SER A 422 0.56 14.40 9.57
C SER A 422 1.28 15.30 10.59
N ALA A 423 1.07 16.62 10.52
CA ALA A 423 1.61 17.58 11.48
C ALA A 423 1.05 17.34 12.90
N TRP A 424 -0.24 17.02 13.02
CA TRP A 424 -0.86 16.68 14.30
C TRP A 424 -0.28 15.41 14.91
N LEU A 425 -0.08 14.35 14.10
CA LEU A 425 0.58 13.12 14.56
C LEU A 425 2.01 13.39 15.01
N ALA A 426 2.79 14.12 14.21
CA ALA A 426 4.16 14.49 14.56
C ALA A 426 4.21 15.26 15.89
N TRP A 427 3.29 16.21 16.10
CA TRP A 427 3.18 16.94 17.36
C TRP A 427 2.90 16.02 18.55
N LEU A 428 1.99 15.06 18.41
CA LEU A 428 1.70 14.06 19.45
C LEU A 428 2.91 13.13 19.70
N VAL A 429 3.65 12.76 18.67
CA VAL A 429 4.89 11.98 18.81
C VAL A 429 5.97 12.78 19.53
N THR A 430 6.16 14.07 19.22
CA THR A 430 7.15 14.90 19.91
C THR A 430 6.87 15.04 21.42
N ARG A 431 5.59 15.06 21.83
CA ARG A 431 5.16 15.07 23.25
C ARG A 431 5.66 13.86 24.03
N ARG A 432 5.91 12.73 23.37
CA ARG A 432 6.43 11.51 24.02
C ARG A 432 7.91 11.61 24.38
N TYR A 433 8.64 12.54 23.77
CA TYR A 433 10.10 12.60 23.86
C TYR A 433 10.65 13.83 24.56
N SER A 434 9.93 14.95 24.56
CA SER A 434 10.32 16.16 25.27
C SER A 434 9.09 16.88 25.80
N GLU A 435 9.18 17.42 27.01
CA GLU A 435 8.16 18.28 27.61
C GLU A 435 8.36 19.76 27.22
N ARG A 436 9.58 20.14 26.81
CA ARG A 436 9.96 21.53 26.50
C ARG A 436 9.31 21.99 25.20
N LEU A 437 8.44 22.99 25.29
CA LEU A 437 7.72 23.55 24.14
C LEU A 437 8.65 24.06 23.03
N VAL A 438 9.78 24.69 23.38
CA VAL A 438 10.75 25.22 22.41
C VAL A 438 11.35 24.10 21.55
N GLN A 439 11.81 23.00 22.17
CA GLN A 439 12.39 21.86 21.44
C GLN A 439 11.38 21.21 20.50
N ARG A 440 10.12 21.13 20.95
CA ARG A 440 9.02 20.60 20.14
C ARG A 440 8.69 21.54 18.98
N GLY A 441 8.64 22.84 19.22
CA GLY A 441 8.44 23.86 18.18
C GLY A 441 9.52 23.78 17.10
N LEU A 442 10.80 23.74 17.50
CA LEU A 442 11.92 23.59 16.57
C LEU A 442 11.82 22.28 15.78
N ALA A 443 11.53 21.15 16.44
CA ALA A 443 11.33 19.87 15.75
C ALA A 443 10.17 19.92 14.73
N MET A 444 9.10 20.64 15.06
CA MET A 444 7.97 20.83 14.14
C MET A 444 8.32 21.72 12.95
N VAL A 445 9.19 22.73 13.09
CA VAL A 445 9.65 23.52 11.94
C VAL A 445 10.32 22.62 10.90
N TRP A 446 11.22 21.74 11.33
CA TRP A 446 11.85 20.75 10.44
C TRP A 446 10.83 19.76 9.85
N PHE A 447 9.85 19.33 10.63
CA PHE A 447 8.81 18.43 10.13
C PHE A 447 7.89 19.10 9.11
N VAL A 448 7.49 20.35 9.33
CA VAL A 448 6.70 21.14 8.38
C VAL A 448 7.51 21.44 7.11
N ALA A 449 8.82 21.67 7.22
CA ALA A 449 9.69 21.74 6.05
C ALA A 449 9.68 20.42 5.25
N ALA A 450 9.64 19.26 5.92
CA ALA A 450 9.51 17.97 5.25
C ALA A 450 8.16 17.83 4.53
N LEU A 451 7.07 18.29 5.14
CA LEU A 451 5.75 18.34 4.49
C LEU A 451 5.77 19.24 3.25
N ALA A 452 6.38 20.42 3.34
CA ALA A 452 6.52 21.33 2.20
C ALA A 452 7.33 20.70 1.05
N VAL A 453 8.38 19.92 1.34
CA VAL A 453 9.11 19.16 0.32
C VAL A 453 8.20 18.12 -0.35
N VAL A 454 7.38 17.38 0.41
CA VAL A 454 6.42 16.43 -0.18
C VAL A 454 5.40 17.16 -1.06
N ASP A 455 4.83 18.26 -0.56
CA ASP A 455 3.83 19.04 -1.29
C ASP A 455 4.39 19.67 -2.57
N SER A 456 5.68 20.03 -2.59
CA SER A 456 6.33 20.56 -3.78
C SER A 456 6.28 19.59 -4.96
N ALA A 457 6.38 18.28 -4.70
CA ALA A 457 6.30 17.26 -5.74
C ALA A 457 4.89 17.17 -6.34
N TRP A 458 3.86 17.19 -5.49
CA TRP A 458 2.46 17.17 -5.94
C TRP A 458 2.09 18.48 -6.63
N TRP A 459 2.64 19.59 -6.17
CA TRP A 459 2.45 20.88 -6.80
C TRP A 459 3.01 20.91 -8.23
N LEU A 460 4.23 20.39 -8.42
CA LEU A 460 4.85 20.25 -9.74
C LEU A 460 4.01 19.38 -10.68
N MET A 461 3.53 18.23 -10.20
CA MET A 461 2.72 17.31 -11.01
C MET A 461 1.39 17.94 -11.46
N PHE A 462 0.64 18.58 -10.55
CA PHE A 462 -0.73 19.01 -10.85
C PHE A 462 -0.84 20.42 -11.41
N TRP A 463 0.06 21.34 -11.05
CA TRP A 463 -0.02 22.75 -11.47
C TRP A 463 1.26 23.21 -12.16
N GLY A 464 2.44 22.83 -11.67
CA GLY A 464 3.72 23.31 -12.20
C GLY A 464 3.99 22.91 -13.65
N TRP A 465 3.89 21.61 -13.97
CA TRP A 465 4.12 21.12 -15.32
C TRP A 465 2.87 21.06 -16.19
N ALA A 466 1.69 21.00 -15.57
CA ALA A 466 0.41 21.04 -16.27
C ALA A 466 0.07 22.44 -16.85
N SER A 467 0.72 23.51 -16.36
CA SER A 467 0.53 24.88 -16.86
C SER A 467 1.50 25.20 -18.00
N LYS A 468 1.16 24.77 -19.22
CA LYS A 468 1.42 25.38 -20.54
C LYS A 468 1.14 24.36 -21.62
#